data_AF-K7KXZ8-F1
#
_entry.id   AF-K7KXZ8-F1
#
_cell.length_a   1.000
_cell.length_b   1.000
_cell.length_c   1.000
_cell.angle_alpha   90.00
_cell.angle_beta   90.00
_cell.angle_gamma   90.00
#
_symmetry.space_group_name_H-M   'P 1'
#
loop_
_entity.id
_entity.type
_entity.pdbx_description
1 polymer ?
#
loop_
_entity_poly.entity_id
_entity_poly.type
_entity_poly.pdbx_seq_one_letter_code
_entity_poly.pdbx_strand_id
1 'polypeptide(L)'
;MEAKTKSWVVLSFLLLVVILMQQCVHGELQVPCLFVFGDYLCDNGNNKIPTTTKSNYKPYGIDFPIGPTGRFTNGQMSIDLIGNSFFWSTKYILY
;
A
#
# COMPACT_ATOMS: atom_id res chain seq x y z
N MET A 1 45.67 8.93 34.50
CA MET A 1 45.35 9.60 33.21
C MET A 1 43.87 9.94 33.26
N GLU A 2 43.55 11.15 33.68
CA GLU A 2 42.16 11.59 33.70
C GLU A 2 41.69 11.83 32.27
N ALA A 3 40.74 11.01 31.82
CA ALA A 3 40.14 11.14 30.51
C ALA A 3 39.34 12.46 30.45
N LYS A 4 39.99 13.56 30.05
CA LYS A 4 39.31 14.77 29.61
C LYS A 4 38.59 14.45 28.30
N THR A 5 37.41 13.86 28.41
CA THR A 5 36.48 13.71 27.28
C THR A 5 36.29 15.10 26.68
N LYS A 6 36.71 15.29 25.43
CA LYS A 6 36.60 16.57 24.73
C LYS A 6 35.13 16.90 24.62
N SER A 7 34.66 17.93 25.32
CA SER A 7 33.25 18.37 25.33
C SER A 7 32.64 18.44 23.93
N TRP A 8 33.43 18.87 22.93
CA TRP A 8 33.02 18.90 21.52
C TRP A 8 32.55 17.55 20.97
N VAL A 9 33.16 16.42 21.37
CA VAL A 9 32.71 15.08 20.95
C VAL A 9 31.33 14.75 21.50
N VAL A 10 31.05 15.13 22.75
CA VAL A 10 29.72 14.95 23.36
C VAL A 10 28.69 15.81 22.65
N LEU A 11 29.01 17.07 22.35
CA LEU A 11 28.15 17.96 21.57
C LEU A 11 27.87 17.41 20.16
N SER A 12 28.89 16.89 19.46
CA SER A 12 28.71 16.27 18.14
C SER A 12 27.83 15.03 18.20
N PHE A 13 27.97 14.20 19.24
CA PHE A 13 27.14 13.01 19.42
C PHE A 13 25.69 13.37 19.74
N LEU A 14 25.45 14.36 20.62
CA LEU A 14 24.11 14.86 20.92
C LEU A 14 23.42 15.45 19.67
N LEU A 15 24.15 16.22 18.86
CA LEU A 15 23.64 16.75 17.61
C LEU A 15 23.26 15.63 16.63
N LEU A 16 24.11 14.61 16.50
CA LEU A 16 23.81 13.44 15.67
C LEU A 16 22.54 12.73 16.15
N VAL A 17 22.39 12.50 17.47
CA VAL A 17 21.18 11.88 18.03
C VAL A 17 19.94 12.73 17.71
N VAL A 18 19.98 14.05 17.87
CA VAL A 18 18.85 14.93 17.54
C VAL A 18 18.49 14.86 16.04
N ILE A 19 19.49 14.85 15.15
CA ILE A 19 19.26 14.71 13.70
C ILE A 19 18.61 13.37 13.37
N LEU A 20 19.05 12.27 13.99
CA LEU A 20 18.46 10.95 13.79
C LEU A 20 17.03 10.88 14.32
N MET A 21 16.74 11.53 15.46
CA MET A 21 15.39 11.58 16.04
C MET A 21 14.40 12.40 15.19
N GLN A 22 14.86 13.38 14.40
CA GLN A 22 13.99 14.12 13.48
C GLN A 22 13.40 13.25 12.38
N GLN A 23 14.00 12.09 12.08
CA GLN A 23 13.47 11.16 11.08
C GLN A 23 12.29 10.32 11.60
N CYS A 24 12.00 10.37 12.91
CA CYS A 24 10.83 9.72 13.49
C CYS A 24 9.57 10.57 13.28
N VAL A 25 9.10 10.68 12.03
CA VAL A 25 7.75 11.18 11.75
C VAL A 25 6.78 10.03 11.99
N HIS A 26 5.81 10.22 12.89
CA HIS A 26 4.69 9.29 13.03
C HIS A 26 3.80 9.45 11.80
N GLY A 27 3.96 8.55 10.83
CA GLY A 27 3.14 8.53 9.62
C GLY A 27 1.74 8.05 9.96
N GLU A 28 0.85 8.96 10.36
CA GLU A 28 -0.57 8.66 10.46
C GLU A 28 -1.19 8.53 9.07
N LEU A 29 -2.09 7.55 8.94
CA LEU A 29 -2.95 7.37 7.79
C LEU A 29 -3.83 8.62 7.58
N GLN A 30 -3.51 9.44 6.58
CA GLN A 30 -4.32 10.63 6.26
C GLN A 30 -5.71 10.28 5.71
N VAL A 31 -5.85 9.10 5.09
CA VAL A 31 -7.09 8.67 4.46
C VAL A 31 -7.34 7.22 4.85
N PRO A 32 -8.43 6.89 5.56
CA PRO A 32 -8.67 5.51 6.01
C PRO A 32 -9.12 4.59 4.87
N CYS A 33 -9.72 5.15 3.81
CA CYS A 33 -10.36 4.39 2.75
C CYS A 33 -10.23 5.05 1.37
N LEU A 34 -9.89 4.26 0.36
CA LEU A 34 -9.88 4.62 -1.05
C LEU A 34 -11.15 4.08 -1.72
N PHE A 35 -11.96 4.96 -2.31
CA PHE A 35 -13.08 4.56 -3.15
C PHE A 35 -12.68 4.64 -4.61
N VAL A 36 -12.78 3.51 -5.30
CA VAL A 36 -12.33 3.34 -6.68
C VAL A 36 -13.54 3.22 -7.57
N PHE A 37 -13.67 4.13 -8.52
CA PHE A 37 -14.70 4.10 -9.56
C PHE A 37 -14.02 3.84 -10.90
N GLY A 38 -14.64 3.01 -11.75
CA GLY A 38 -14.07 2.71 -13.06
C GLY A 38 -14.76 1.55 -13.76
N ASP A 39 -14.06 1.02 -14.76
CA ASP A 39 -14.47 -0.14 -15.53
C ASP A 39 -13.75 -1.42 -15.05
N TYR A 40 -13.68 -2.42 -15.92
CA TYR A 40 -13.05 -3.71 -15.68
C TYR A 40 -11.55 -3.62 -15.30
N LEU A 41 -10.84 -2.53 -15.65
CA LEU A 41 -9.42 -2.32 -15.31
C LEU A 41 -9.21 -2.00 -13.83
N CYS A 42 -10.27 -1.56 -13.17
CA CYS A 42 -10.28 -1.29 -11.74
C CYS A 42 -11.09 -2.35 -10.97
N ASP A 43 -11.72 -3.31 -11.65
CA ASP A 43 -12.58 -4.31 -11.00
C ASP A 43 -11.76 -5.38 -10.27
N ASN A 44 -11.98 -5.46 -8.96
CA ASN A 44 -11.31 -6.42 -8.09
C ASN A 44 -12.06 -7.76 -7.90
N GLY A 45 -13.13 -8.00 -8.67
CA GLY A 45 -14.10 -9.08 -8.45
C GLY A 45 -15.45 -8.61 -7.91
N ASN A 46 -15.73 -7.30 -7.98
CA ASN A 46 -16.98 -6.70 -7.53
C ASN A 46 -18.11 -6.80 -8.57
N ASN A 47 -17.82 -7.20 -9.80
CA ASN A 47 -18.84 -7.43 -10.83
C ASN A 47 -19.63 -8.74 -10.61
N LYS A 48 -20.44 -8.78 -9.55
CA LYS A 48 -21.38 -9.86 -9.22
C LYS A 48 -22.77 -9.66 -9.84
N ILE A 49 -22.99 -8.52 -10.49
CA ILE A 49 -24.25 -8.17 -11.18
C ILE A 49 -24.36 -8.98 -12.48
N PRO A 50 -25.54 -9.37 -12.98
CA PRO A 50 -25.70 -10.08 -14.25
C PRO A 50 -25.25 -9.24 -15.46
N THR A 51 -23.95 -9.23 -15.72
CA THR A 51 -23.29 -8.58 -16.86
C THR A 51 -22.66 -9.64 -17.76
N THR A 52 -22.54 -9.35 -19.05
CA THR A 52 -21.88 -10.23 -20.02
C THR A 52 -20.36 -10.31 -19.80
N THR A 53 -19.78 -9.29 -19.16
CA THR A 53 -18.34 -9.17 -18.95
C THR A 53 -17.94 -9.81 -17.62
N LYS A 54 -17.66 -11.12 -17.63
CA LYS A 54 -17.13 -11.85 -16.47
C LYS A 54 -15.64 -12.16 -16.64
N SER A 55 -14.96 -12.38 -15.51
CA SER A 55 -13.55 -12.77 -15.42
C SER A 55 -13.30 -13.78 -14.29
N ASN A 56 -14.35 -14.49 -13.87
CA ASN A 56 -14.27 -15.59 -12.91
C ASN A 56 -13.97 -16.94 -13.60
N TYR A 57 -13.16 -16.92 -14.67
CA TYR A 57 -12.76 -18.09 -15.43
C TYR A 57 -11.30 -17.95 -15.93
N LYS A 58 -10.64 -19.08 -16.22
CA LYS A 58 -9.28 -19.10 -16.77
C LYS A 58 -9.24 -18.43 -18.15
N PRO A 59 -8.21 -17.63 -18.49
CA PRO A 59 -6.90 -17.58 -17.82
C PRO A 59 -6.83 -16.65 -16.61
N TYR A 60 -7.87 -15.85 -16.32
CA TYR A 60 -7.84 -14.85 -15.26
C TYR A 60 -7.63 -15.47 -13.88
N GLY A 61 -6.73 -14.86 -13.11
CA GLY A 61 -6.41 -15.27 -11.76
C GLY A 61 -5.71 -16.62 -11.63
N ILE A 62 -5.09 -17.12 -12.70
CA ILE A 62 -4.32 -18.38 -12.65
C ILE A 62 -3.15 -18.32 -11.67
N ASP A 63 -2.57 -17.13 -11.45
CA ASP A 63 -1.45 -16.92 -10.52
C ASP A 63 -1.91 -16.59 -9.09
N PHE A 64 -3.22 -16.40 -8.85
CA PHE A 64 -3.73 -16.23 -7.49
C PHE A 64 -3.85 -17.59 -6.78
N PRO A 65 -3.47 -17.71 -5.50
CA PRO A 65 -3.57 -18.96 -4.74
C PRO A 65 -4.99 -19.57 -4.68
N ILE A 66 -6.02 -18.73 -4.80
CA ILE A 66 -7.44 -19.12 -4.76
C ILE A 66 -8.06 -19.33 -6.15
N GLY A 67 -7.30 -19.11 -7.23
CA GLY A 67 -7.79 -19.15 -8.61
C GLY A 67 -8.50 -17.87 -9.07
N PRO A 68 -9.40 -17.94 -10.07
CA PRO A 68 -10.07 -16.78 -10.64
C PRO A 68 -10.81 -15.95 -9.58
N THR A 69 -10.37 -14.71 -9.40
CA THR A 69 -10.88 -13.78 -8.38
C THR A 69 -12.02 -12.90 -8.90
N GLY A 70 -12.34 -12.94 -10.20
CA GLY A 70 -13.20 -11.97 -10.86
C GLY A 70 -12.46 -10.68 -11.27
N ARG A 71 -11.13 -10.71 -11.23
CA ARG A 71 -10.25 -9.66 -11.77
C ARG A 71 -9.93 -9.96 -13.22
N PHE A 72 -9.82 -8.93 -14.05
CA PHE A 72 -9.40 -9.06 -15.46
C PHE A 72 -7.88 -9.17 -15.62
N THR A 73 -7.21 -9.82 -14.65
CA THR A 73 -5.74 -9.97 -14.59
C THR A 73 -5.36 -11.19 -13.74
N ASN A 74 -4.10 -11.59 -13.80
CA ASN A 74 -3.52 -12.64 -12.97
C ASN A 74 -2.78 -12.10 -11.73
N GLY A 75 -2.62 -10.79 -11.61
CA GLY A 75 -1.86 -10.16 -10.54
C GLY A 75 -2.56 -8.96 -9.91
N GLN A 76 -1.84 -8.29 -9.03
CA GLN A 76 -2.29 -7.01 -8.46
C GLN A 76 -2.39 -5.95 -9.55
N MET A 77 -3.45 -5.14 -9.49
CA MET A 77 -3.66 -3.96 -10.33
C MET A 77 -2.97 -2.76 -9.69
N SER A 78 -2.73 -1.70 -10.46
CA SER A 78 -2.11 -0.45 -9.97
C SER A 78 -2.82 0.12 -8.74
N ILE A 79 -4.13 -0.09 -8.64
CA ILE A 79 -4.95 0.37 -7.52
C ILE A 79 -4.76 -0.44 -6.24
N ASP A 80 -4.45 -1.75 -6.34
CA ASP A 80 -4.05 -2.54 -5.18
C ASP A 80 -2.69 -2.06 -4.67
N LEU A 81 -1.77 -1.74 -5.59
CA LEU A 81 -0.46 -1.20 -5.22
C LEU A 81 -0.61 0.12 -4.47
N ILE A 82 -1.48 1.02 -4.94
CA ILE A 82 -1.76 2.29 -4.25
C ILE A 82 -2.38 2.02 -2.88
N GLY A 83 -3.44 1.23 -2.81
CA GLY A 83 -4.12 0.91 -1.55
C GLY A 83 -3.17 0.28 -0.52
N ASN A 84 -2.35 -0.68 -0.94
CA ASN A 84 -1.36 -1.34 -0.08
C ASN A 84 -0.20 -0.42 0.31
N SER A 85 0.29 0.44 -0.59
CA SER A 85 1.42 1.35 -0.31
C SER A 85 1.08 2.37 0.76
N PHE A 86 -0.17 2.80 0.82
CA PHE A 86 -0.65 3.75 1.82
C PHE A 86 -1.42 3.10 2.96
N PHE A 87 -1.48 1.76 3.04
CA PHE A 87 -2.26 1.00 4.03
C PHE A 87 -3.75 1.40 4.10
N TRP A 88 -4.32 1.83 2.97
CA TRP A 88 -5.71 2.23 2.87
C TRP A 88 -6.62 1.03 2.66
N SER A 89 -7.77 1.04 3.34
CA SER A 89 -8.86 0.14 2.96
C SER A 89 -9.35 0.51 1.56
N THR A 90 -9.29 -0.39 0.58
CA THR A 90 -9.73 -0.09 -0.79
C THR A 90 -11.11 -0.69 -1.05
N LYS A 91 -12.08 0.14 -1.43
CA LYS A 91 -13.43 -0.25 -1.83
C LYS A 91 -13.66 0.08 -3.29
N TYR A 92 -14.12 -0.92 -4.05
CA TYR A 92 -14.37 -0.81 -5.48
C TYR A 92 -15.85 -0.63 -5.73
N ILE A 93 -16.20 0.37 -6.54
CA ILE A 93 -17.57 0.68 -6.92
C ILE A 93 -17.61 0.67 -8.44
N LEU A 94 -18.32 -0.30 -9.00
CA LEU A 94 -18.57 -0.42 -10.43
C LEU A 94 -20.02 -0.01 -10.66
N TYR A 95 -20.25 0.75 -11.73
CA TYR A 95 -21.57 1.12 -12.21
C TYR A 95 -22.03 0.14 -13.29
#